data_AF-A0A9D1E3X0-F1
#
_entry.id   AF-A0A9D1E3X0-F1
#
_cell.length_a   1.000
_cell.length_b   1.000
_cell.length_c   1.000
_cell.angle_alpha   90.00
_cell.angle_beta   90.00
_cell.angle_gamma   90.00
#
_symmetry.space_group_name_H-M   'P 1'
#
loop_
_entity.id
_entity.type
_entity.pdbx_description
1 polymer ?
#
loop_
_entity_poly.entity_id
_entity_poly.type
_entity_poly.pdbx_seq_one_letter_code
_entity_poly.pdbx_strand_id
1 'polypeptide(L)'
;MEASAKKSFLLQSIKTGLFSLVFVCIGVLVLALLAKFFNIGDNVLPIVNQVLKGVAVILGVAMCVREDNFVLKSVVGAVIYWILSFVLFSVLGGGFHWGQIALDFAVSLVPAVIVALIKSKKA
;
A
#
# COMPACT_ATOMS: atom_id res chain seq x y z
N MET A 1 -14.08 20.47 -19.50
CA MET A 1 -13.60 19.07 -19.66
C MET A 1 -12.59 18.66 -18.59
N GLU A 2 -11.79 19.59 -18.03
CA GLU A 2 -10.78 19.31 -16.99
C GLU A 2 -11.33 18.72 -15.68
N ALA A 3 -12.53 19.14 -15.25
CA ALA A 3 -13.15 18.62 -14.02
C ALA A 3 -13.47 17.11 -14.09
N SER A 4 -13.82 16.59 -15.27
CA SER A 4 -14.12 15.16 -15.46
C SER A 4 -12.85 14.31 -15.41
N ALA A 5 -11.76 14.81 -16.02
CA ALA A 5 -10.45 14.15 -16.00
C ALA A 5 -9.85 14.09 -14.57
N LYS A 6 -9.91 15.20 -13.81
CA LYS A 6 -9.47 15.21 -12.40
C LYS A 6 -10.27 14.25 -11.53
N LYS A 7 -11.59 14.17 -11.73
CA LYS A 7 -12.46 13.26 -10.98
C LYS A 7 -12.09 11.80 -11.25
N SER A 8 -11.82 11.44 -12.51
CA SER A 8 -11.35 10.09 -12.86
C SER A 8 -9.99 9.75 -12.24
N PHE A 9 -9.05 10.71 -12.26
CA PHE A 9 -7.72 10.57 -11.66
C PHE A 9 -7.79 10.32 -10.14
N LEU A 10 -8.51 11.17 -9.40
CA LEU A 10 -8.63 11.04 -7.95
C LEU A 10 -9.37 9.76 -7.57
N LEU A 11 -10.44 9.43 -8.28
CA LEU A 11 -11.23 8.23 -8.01
C LEU A 11 -10.41 6.94 -8.22
N GLN A 12 -9.57 6.88 -9.26
CA GLN A 12 -8.67 5.73 -9.47
C GLN A 12 -7.61 5.63 -8.37
N SER A 13 -7.03 6.76 -7.94
CA SER A 13 -6.01 6.79 -6.90
C SER A 13 -6.58 6.35 -5.54
N ILE A 14 -7.77 6.83 -5.19
CA ILE A 14 -8.49 6.43 -3.97
C ILE A 14 -8.84 4.93 -4.01
N LYS A 15 -9.35 4.43 -5.14
CA LYS A 15 -9.65 3.00 -5.31
C LYS A 15 -8.40 2.14 -5.13
N THR A 16 -7.27 2.58 -5.69
CA THR A 16 -5.96 1.91 -5.52
C THR A 16 -5.56 1.83 -4.05
N GLY A 17 -5.67 2.95 -3.33
CA GLY A 17 -5.34 3.02 -1.91
C GLY A 17 -6.23 2.12 -1.05
N LEU A 18 -7.55 2.16 -1.28
CA LEU A 18 -8.53 1.34 -0.57
C LEU A 18 -8.36 -0.16 -0.86
N PHE A 19 -8.14 -0.54 -2.12
CA PHE A 19 -7.92 -1.94 -2.49
C PHE A 19 -6.67 -2.50 -1.80
N SER A 20 -5.57 -1.74 -1.83
CA SER A 20 -4.33 -2.10 -1.13
C SER A 20 -4.55 -2.22 0.38
N LEU A 21 -5.37 -1.33 0.97
CA LEU A 21 -5.70 -1.36 2.39
C LEU A 21 -6.49 -2.63 2.76
N VAL A 22 -7.52 -2.96 2.01
CA VAL A 22 -8.31 -4.18 2.26
C VAL A 22 -7.43 -5.42 2.15
N PHE A 23 -6.58 -5.47 1.12
CA PHE A 23 -5.66 -6.59 0.93
C PHE A 23 -4.69 -6.76 2.10
N VAL A 24 -4.06 -5.67 2.56
CA VAL A 24 -3.13 -5.75 3.70
C VAL A 24 -3.86 -6.12 4.99
N CYS A 25 -5.08 -5.63 5.22
CA CYS A 25 -5.85 -5.99 6.42
C CYS A 25 -6.13 -7.48 6.48
N ILE A 26 -6.60 -8.07 5.38
CA ILE A 26 -6.83 -9.53 5.29
C ILE A 26 -5.51 -10.27 5.51
N GLY A 27 -4.43 -9.84 4.84
CA GLY A 27 -3.13 -10.48 4.96
C GLY A 27 -2.57 -10.43 6.39
N VAL A 28 -2.73 -9.32 7.10
CA VAL A 28 -2.24 -9.17 8.48
C VAL A 28 -3.03 -10.07 9.44
N LEU A 29 -4.34 -10.21 9.25
CA LEU A 29 -5.16 -11.14 10.03
C LEU A 29 -4.73 -12.60 9.81
N VAL A 30 -4.48 -12.98 8.55
CA VAL A 30 -3.95 -14.31 8.21
C VAL A 30 -2.56 -14.51 8.82
N LEU A 31 -1.66 -13.52 8.68
CA LEU A 31 -0.32 -13.55 9.26
C LEU A 31 -0.36 -13.71 10.78
N ALA A 32 -1.26 -13.02 11.47
CA ALA A 32 -1.43 -13.14 12.91
C ALA A 32 -1.87 -14.55 13.33
N LEU A 33 -2.80 -15.18 12.58
CA LEU A 33 -3.18 -16.57 12.82
C LEU A 33 -1.99 -17.52 12.60
N LEU A 34 -1.27 -17.37 11.49
CA LEU A 34 -0.09 -18.20 11.20
C LEU A 34 1.00 -18.03 12.27
N ALA A 35 1.28 -16.80 12.70
CA ALA A 35 2.24 -16.51 13.74
C ALA A 35 1.90 -17.26 15.04
N LYS A 36 0.61 -17.31 15.40
CA LYS A 36 0.11 -18.05 16.56
C LYS A 36 0.27 -19.57 16.43
N PHE A 37 -0.06 -20.14 15.27
CA PHE A 37 0.02 -21.60 15.06
C PHE A 37 1.45 -22.12 14.91
N PHE A 38 2.33 -21.34 14.27
CA PHE A 38 3.70 -21.75 13.97
C PHE A 38 4.75 -21.18 14.93
N ASN A 39 4.32 -20.44 15.96
CA ASN A 39 5.21 -19.77 16.93
C ASN A 39 6.30 -18.94 16.22
N ILE A 40 5.90 -18.11 15.25
CA ILE A 40 6.84 -17.27 14.51
C ILE A 40 7.48 -16.29 15.49
N GLY A 41 8.81 -16.29 15.55
CA GLY A 41 9.56 -15.45 16.49
C GLY A 41 9.40 -13.95 16.23
N ASP A 42 9.56 -13.17 17.29
CA ASP A 42 9.33 -11.71 17.31
C ASP A 42 10.23 -10.91 16.36
N ASN A 43 11.37 -11.46 15.94
CA ASN A 43 12.25 -10.83 14.96
C ASN A 43 11.75 -11.00 13.51
N VAL A 44 11.00 -12.07 13.23
CA VAL A 44 10.57 -12.42 11.86
C VAL A 44 9.24 -11.77 11.52
N LEU A 45 8.33 -11.68 12.50
CA LEU A 45 6.98 -11.17 12.30
C LEU A 45 6.94 -9.73 11.73
N PRO A 46 7.74 -8.76 12.22
CA PRO A 46 7.77 -7.41 11.68
C PRO A 46 8.27 -7.36 10.23
N ILE A 47 9.25 -8.20 9.88
CA ILE A 47 9.81 -8.27 8.52
C ILE A 47 8.75 -8.78 7.54
N VAL A 48 8.06 -9.87 7.88
CA VAL A 48 7.00 -10.44 7.04
C VAL A 48 5.83 -9.46 6.89
N ASN A 49 5.46 -8.75 7.95
CA ASN A 49 4.44 -7.70 7.91
C ASN A 49 4.80 -6.58 6.93
N GLN A 50 6.07 -6.16 6.91
CA GLN A 50 6.53 -5.13 5.95
C GLN A 50 6.52 -5.62 4.50
N VAL A 51 6.95 -6.87 4.27
CA VAL A 51 6.86 -7.48 2.93
C VAL A 51 5.40 -7.54 2.46
N LEU A 52 4.49 -7.93 3.33
CA LEU A 52 3.05 -7.96 3.02
C LEU A 52 2.50 -6.58 2.65
N LYS A 53 2.86 -5.52 3.40
CA LYS A 53 2.50 -4.13 3.07
C LYS A 53 2.98 -3.74 1.67
N GLY A 54 4.23 -4.06 1.35
CA GLY A 54 4.79 -3.80 0.02
C GLY A 54 4.04 -4.53 -1.09
N VAL A 55 3.75 -5.82 -0.91
CA VAL A 55 2.98 -6.63 -1.87
C VAL A 55 1.57 -6.07 -2.06
N ALA A 56 0.91 -5.63 -0.99
CA ALA A 56 -0.43 -5.04 -1.06
C ALA A 56 -0.47 -3.82 -1.99
N VAL A 57 0.52 -2.93 -1.89
CA VAL A 57 0.62 -1.74 -2.75
C VAL A 57 0.92 -2.11 -4.20
N ILE A 58 1.85 -3.04 -4.43
CA ILE A 58 2.15 -3.55 -5.77
C ILE A 58 0.87 -4.06 -6.45
N LEU A 59 0.09 -4.87 -5.74
CA LEU A 59 -1.15 -5.43 -6.27
C LEU A 59 -2.21 -4.36 -6.52
N GLY A 60 -2.40 -3.43 -5.59
CA GLY A 60 -3.33 -2.33 -5.80
C GLY A 60 -2.97 -1.47 -6.99
N VAL A 61 -1.69 -1.07 -7.11
CA VAL A 61 -1.21 -0.28 -8.25
C VAL A 61 -1.38 -1.06 -9.56
N ALA A 62 -0.97 -2.32 -9.60
CA ALA A 62 -1.04 -3.13 -10.81
C ALA A 62 -2.47 -3.35 -11.33
N MET A 63 -3.43 -3.50 -10.41
CA MET A 63 -4.83 -3.84 -10.71
C MET A 63 -5.73 -2.61 -10.92
N CYS A 64 -5.48 -1.50 -10.23
CA CYS A 64 -6.40 -0.35 -10.23
C CYS A 64 -5.93 0.83 -11.09
N VAL A 65 -4.64 0.96 -11.39
CA VAL A 65 -4.12 2.09 -12.18
C VAL A 65 -4.22 1.77 -13.68
N ARG A 66 -4.79 2.72 -14.44
CA ARG A 66 -4.90 2.66 -15.91
C ARG A 66 -3.74 3.40 -16.59
N GLU A 67 -3.51 3.10 -17.87
CA GLU A 67 -2.30 3.49 -18.63
C GLU A 67 -2.08 5.01 -18.73
N ASP A 68 -3.14 5.83 -18.68
CA ASP A 68 -3.00 7.28 -18.70
C ASP A 68 -2.44 7.81 -17.37
N ASN A 69 -1.33 8.56 -17.43
CA ASN A 69 -0.63 9.13 -16.26
C ASN A 69 -0.29 8.07 -15.19
N PHE A 70 0.11 6.87 -15.61
CA PHE A 70 0.32 5.70 -14.75
C PHE A 70 1.20 6.00 -13.53
N VAL A 71 2.33 6.69 -13.74
CA VAL A 71 3.29 7.01 -12.67
C VAL A 71 2.68 7.89 -11.59
N LEU A 72 2.06 9.00 -11.99
CA LEU A 72 1.48 9.95 -11.05
C LEU A 72 0.33 9.32 -10.24
N LYS A 73 -0.55 8.56 -10.90
CA LYS A 73 -1.66 7.84 -10.23
C LYS A 73 -1.16 6.78 -9.25
N SER A 74 -0.09 6.07 -9.61
CA SER A 74 0.52 5.04 -8.76
C SER A 74 1.10 5.65 -7.49
N VAL A 75 1.84 6.75 -7.62
CA VAL A 75 2.41 7.49 -6.48
C VAL A 75 1.31 8.02 -5.58
N VAL A 76 0.31 8.71 -6.14
CA VAL A 76 -0.80 9.26 -5.34
C VAL A 76 -1.60 8.14 -4.67
N GLY A 77 -1.87 7.04 -5.36
CA GLY A 77 -2.53 5.87 -4.79
C GLY A 77 -1.75 5.23 -3.64
N ALA A 78 -0.43 5.12 -3.76
CA ALA A 78 0.45 4.61 -2.70
C ALA A 78 0.49 5.54 -1.48
N VAL A 79 0.53 6.87 -1.70
CA VAL A 79 0.43 7.86 -0.60
C VAL A 79 -0.91 7.75 0.11
N ILE A 80 -2.02 7.60 -0.63
CA ILE A 80 -3.34 7.39 -0.03
C ILE A 80 -3.36 6.11 0.80
N TYR A 81 -2.85 4.99 0.26
CA TYR A 81 -2.71 3.75 1.01
C TYR A 81 -1.92 3.96 2.30
N TRP A 82 -0.77 4.63 2.23
CA TRP A 82 0.09 4.86 3.38
C TRP A 82 -0.63 5.67 4.46
N ILE A 83 -1.30 6.77 4.10
CA ILE A 83 -2.08 7.59 5.05
C ILE A 83 -3.16 6.73 5.71
N LEU A 84 -3.94 5.99 4.92
CA LEU A 84 -5.03 5.15 5.45
C LEU A 84 -4.50 4.03 6.36
N SER A 85 -3.42 3.36 5.93
CA SER A 85 -2.78 2.28 6.67
C SER A 85 -2.18 2.81 7.98
N PHE A 86 -1.51 3.96 7.93
CA PHE A 86 -0.97 4.64 9.11
C PHE A 86 -2.08 4.99 10.10
N VAL A 87 -3.17 5.61 9.66
CA VAL A 87 -4.30 5.96 10.53
C VAL A 87 -4.89 4.69 11.16
N LEU A 88 -5.16 3.66 10.36
CA LEU A 88 -5.74 2.41 10.84
C LEU A 88 -4.84 1.73 11.88
N PHE A 89 -3.57 1.52 11.57
CA PHE A 89 -2.65 0.84 12.49
C PHE A 89 -2.28 1.70 13.70
N SER A 90 -2.32 3.03 13.60
CA SER A 90 -2.11 3.91 14.76
C SER A 90 -3.29 3.82 15.74
N VAL A 91 -4.53 3.76 15.23
CA VAL A 91 -5.73 3.57 16.05
C VAL A 91 -5.71 2.19 16.73
N LEU A 92 -5.25 1.15 16.04
CA LEU A 92 -5.18 -0.22 16.59
C LEU A 92 -4.01 -0.44 17.55
N GLY A 93 -2.84 0.12 17.24
CA GLY A 93 -1.58 -0.11 17.96
C GLY A 93 -1.30 0.88 19.09
N GLY A 94 -2.07 1.97 19.19
CA GLY A 94 -2.03 2.88 20.34
C GLY A 94 -0.78 3.75 20.48
N GLY A 95 0.03 3.92 19.44
CA GLY A 95 1.26 4.73 19.53
C GLY A 95 1.84 5.19 18.19
N PHE A 96 2.47 6.36 18.20
CA PHE A 96 3.16 6.95 17.05
C PHE A 96 4.65 6.62 17.10
N HIS A 97 5.10 5.75 16.20
CA HIS A 97 6.52 5.41 16.04
C HIS A 97 7.07 6.04 14.77
N TRP A 98 7.74 7.19 14.88
CA TRP A 98 8.27 7.94 13.73
C TRP A 98 9.14 7.11 12.79
N GLY A 99 9.98 6.21 13.31
CA GLY A 99 10.78 5.29 12.50
C GLY A 99 9.92 4.32 11.68
N GLN A 100 8.87 3.76 12.30
CA GLN A 100 7.94 2.86 11.61
C GLN A 100 7.11 3.60 10.56
N ILE A 101 6.70 4.84 10.84
CA ILE A 101 5.96 5.69 9.91
C ILE A 101 6.78 5.97 8.65
N ALA A 102 8.05 6.35 8.82
CA ALA A 102 8.97 6.59 7.72
C ALA A 102 9.25 5.31 6.91
N LEU A 103 9.39 4.17 7.59
CA LEU A 103 9.58 2.88 6.94
C LEU A 103 8.32 2.46 6.16
N ASP A 104 7.13 2.59 6.73
CA ASP A 104 5.85 2.33 6.05
C ASP A 104 5.70 3.24 4.82
N PHE A 105 6.16 4.49 4.90
CA PHE A 105 6.17 5.41 3.75
C PHE A 105 7.10 4.90 2.65
N ALA A 106 8.33 4.53 2.99
CA ALA A 106 9.27 3.98 2.01
C ALA A 106 8.75 2.67 1.38
N VAL A 107 8.18 1.76 2.19
CA VAL A 107 7.64 0.46 1.76
C VAL A 107 6.41 0.61 0.88
N SER A 108 5.62 1.68 1.04
CA SER A 108 4.52 1.97 0.13
C SER A 108 5.01 2.64 -1.17
N LEU A 109 5.90 3.62 -1.06
CA LEU A 109 6.27 4.47 -2.19
C LEU A 109 7.25 3.77 -3.15
N VAL A 110 8.30 3.13 -2.63
CA VAL A 110 9.36 2.55 -3.47
C VAL A 110 8.82 1.45 -4.39
N PRO A 111 8.05 0.45 -3.90
CA PRO A 111 7.50 -0.58 -4.78
C PRO A 111 6.48 -0.03 -5.79
N ALA A 112 5.67 0.95 -5.38
CA ALA A 112 4.72 1.61 -6.28
C ALA A 112 5.44 2.30 -7.45
N VAL A 113 6.53 3.03 -7.17
CA VAL A 113 7.35 3.69 -8.19
C VAL A 113 8.02 2.66 -9.09
N ILE A 114 8.59 1.58 -8.54
CA ILE A 114 9.21 0.53 -9.35
C ILE A 114 8.20 -0.08 -10.33
N VAL A 115 7.03 -0.50 -9.85
CA VAL A 115 5.95 -1.06 -10.68
C VAL A 115 5.50 -0.04 -11.73
N ALA A 116 5.36 1.22 -11.34
CA ALA A 116 4.97 2.29 -12.23
C ALA A 116 5.98 2.50 -13.36
N LEU A 117 7.28 2.52 -13.07
CA LEU A 117 8.32 2.67 -14.08
C LEU A 117 8.39 1.47 -15.01
N ILE A 118 8.24 0.25 -14.49
CA ILE A 118 8.23 -0.98 -15.30
C ILE A 118 7.05 -0.98 -16.27
N LYS A 119 5.85 -0.63 -15.80
CA LYS A 119 4.64 -0.67 -16.62
C LYS A 119 4.52 0.54 -17.55
N SER A 120 5.01 1.71 -17.14
CA SER A 120 5.06 2.92 -17.99
C SER A 120 5.98 2.78 -19.20
N LYS A 121 6.98 1.88 -19.18
CA LYS A 121 7.82 1.59 -20.35
C LYS A 121 7.15 0.64 -21.35
N LYS A 122 6.05 -0.01 -20.96
CA LYS A 122 5.31 -0.98 -21.79
C LYS A 122 4.03 -0.41 -22.42
N ALA A 123 3.57 0.75 -21.96
CA ALA A 123 2.47 1.53 -22.54
C ALA A 123 3.03 2.52 -23.56
#